data_AF-A0A4Q6V1A3-F1
#
_entry.id   AF-A0A4Q6V1A3-F1
#
_cell.length_a   1.000
_cell.length_b   1.000
_cell.length_c   1.000
_cell.angle_alpha   90.00
_cell.angle_beta   90.00
_cell.angle_gamma   90.00
#
_symmetry.space_group_name_H-M   'P 1'
#
loop_
_entity.id
_entity.type
_entity.pdbx_description
1 polymer ?
#
loop_
_entity_poly.entity_id
_entity_poly.type
_entity_poly.pdbx_seq_one_letter_code
_entity_poly.pdbx_strand_id
1 'polypeptide(L)'
;MADLLRDDVKTFLDPDLMGALPDVVVPGTSVEDWQEVLDLVDGSGWGCRYSEGAAELPVPRAEAVLSRPAVAERAELRVRPAAEVLAIFRFHSAEEIDFVVDLRELQGQGRLDVLCDFLTAIGRRLGKPVLMCGEGDAPGHPVLGFDVGRDRVEPLTEPLVADAAEAEAGRGGPVCLPLSQGEASAEASRRP
;
A
#
# COMPACT_ATOMS: atom_id res chain seq x y z
N MET A 1 -13.76 -13.62 -4.97
CA MET A 1 -12.43 -14.06 -5.41
C MET A 1 -11.96 -13.04 -6.41
N ALA A 2 -11.01 -12.21 -5.98
CA ALA A 2 -10.29 -11.33 -6.87
C ALA A 2 -9.43 -12.17 -7.83
N ASP A 3 -9.41 -11.83 -9.11
CA ASP A 3 -8.54 -12.47 -10.11
C ASP A 3 -7.08 -11.98 -10.00
N LEU A 4 -6.76 -11.20 -8.97
CA LEU A 4 -5.48 -10.52 -8.81
C LEU A 4 -4.43 -11.44 -8.23
N LEU A 5 -3.39 -11.74 -9.01
CA LEU A 5 -2.30 -12.60 -8.56
C LEU A 5 -1.25 -11.78 -7.80
N ARG A 6 -0.77 -12.33 -6.69
CA ARG A 6 0.28 -11.69 -5.87
C ARG A 6 1.51 -11.33 -6.67
N ASP A 7 1.92 -12.19 -7.61
CA ASP A 7 3.12 -11.95 -8.41
C ASP A 7 3.00 -10.70 -9.29
N ASP A 8 1.77 -10.36 -9.70
CA ASP A 8 1.48 -9.17 -10.52
C ASP A 8 1.49 -7.89 -9.68
N VAL A 9 1.32 -7.95 -8.36
CA VAL A 9 1.20 -6.76 -7.49
C VAL A 9 2.18 -6.74 -6.32
N LYS A 10 3.16 -7.63 -6.31
CA LYS A 10 4.08 -7.81 -5.17
C LYS A 10 4.78 -6.53 -4.74
N THR A 11 5.11 -5.63 -5.68
CA THR A 11 5.76 -4.35 -5.36
C THR A 11 4.83 -3.35 -4.68
N PHE A 12 3.52 -3.44 -4.91
CA PHE A 12 2.52 -2.64 -4.20
C PHE A 12 2.25 -3.14 -2.77
N LEU A 13 2.77 -4.33 -2.44
CA LEU A 13 2.65 -4.98 -1.15
C LEU A 13 4.00 -5.09 -0.43
N ASP A 14 5.02 -4.40 -0.93
CA ASP A 14 6.35 -4.37 -0.34
C ASP A 14 6.46 -3.20 0.66
N PRO A 15 6.60 -3.46 1.97
CA PRO A 15 6.76 -2.43 2.98
C PRO A 15 7.94 -1.49 2.75
N ASP A 16 9.00 -1.95 2.09
CA ASP A 16 10.19 -1.14 1.84
C ASP A 16 10.00 -0.17 0.66
N LEU A 17 9.04 -0.46 -0.23
CA LEU A 17 8.72 0.39 -1.39
C LEU A 17 7.50 1.29 -1.14
N MET A 18 6.48 0.77 -0.47
CA MET A 18 5.19 1.45 -0.29
C MET A 18 5.02 2.06 1.11
N GLY A 19 5.98 1.86 2.01
CA GLY A 19 5.79 2.09 3.45
C GLY A 19 5.07 0.94 4.13
N ALA A 20 5.18 0.84 5.44
CA ALA A 20 4.59 -0.27 6.19
C ALA A 20 3.07 -0.13 6.33
N LEU A 21 2.58 1.11 6.31
CA LEU A 21 1.17 1.46 6.50
C LEU A 21 0.67 2.31 5.32
N PRO A 22 0.54 1.74 4.11
CA PRO A 22 -0.03 2.46 2.97
C PRO A 22 -1.42 3.01 3.29
N ASP A 23 -1.68 4.20 2.75
CA ASP A 23 -2.96 4.88 2.92
C ASP A 23 -3.97 4.31 1.92
N VAL A 24 -5.17 4.02 2.43
CA VAL A 24 -6.34 3.65 1.64
C VAL A 24 -7.40 4.72 1.80
N VAL A 25 -7.92 5.19 0.67
CA VAL A 25 -8.80 6.34 0.59
C VAL A 25 -10.04 6.06 -0.25
N VAL A 26 -11.20 6.49 0.24
CA VAL A 26 -12.43 6.61 -0.54
C VAL A 26 -12.74 8.10 -0.67
N PRO A 27 -12.51 8.72 -1.85
CA PRO A 27 -12.69 10.15 -2.02
C PRO A 27 -14.16 10.53 -2.21
N GLY A 28 -14.49 11.79 -1.89
CA GLY A 28 -15.80 12.38 -2.17
C GLY A 28 -16.92 11.72 -1.37
N THR A 29 -16.65 11.38 -0.11
CA THR A 29 -17.61 10.78 0.81
C THR A 29 -18.43 11.82 1.56
N SER A 30 -19.37 11.36 2.37
CA SER A 30 -20.14 12.15 3.32
C SER A 30 -20.23 11.45 4.68
N VAL A 31 -20.91 12.08 5.63
CA VAL A 31 -21.22 11.48 6.94
C VAL A 31 -22.08 10.21 6.76
N GLU A 32 -22.99 10.21 5.79
CA GLU A 32 -23.81 9.05 5.45
C GLU A 32 -22.96 7.90 4.94
N ASP A 33 -21.99 8.15 4.05
CA ASP A 33 -21.07 7.10 3.58
C ASP A 33 -20.25 6.51 4.73
N TRP A 34 -19.78 7.35 5.65
CA TRP A 34 -19.13 6.86 6.87
C TRP A 34 -20.06 5.95 7.68
N GLN A 35 -21.33 6.33 7.83
CA GLN A 35 -22.31 5.49 8.52
C GLN A 35 -22.51 4.16 7.79
N GLU A 36 -22.54 4.15 6.46
CA GLU A 36 -22.65 2.94 5.66
C GLU A 36 -21.46 1.98 5.84
N VAL A 37 -20.25 2.51 6.07
CA VAL A 37 -19.07 1.69 6.44
C VAL A 37 -19.21 1.13 7.85
N LEU A 38 -19.67 1.93 8.83
CA LEU A 38 -19.88 1.44 10.19
C LEU A 38 -20.93 0.32 10.22
N ASP A 39 -22.02 0.49 9.48
CA ASP A 39 -23.10 -0.51 9.36
C ASP A 39 -22.61 -1.77 8.63
N LEU A 40 -21.75 -1.61 7.62
CA LEU A 40 -21.08 -2.74 6.96
C LEU A 40 -20.21 -3.52 7.94
N VAL A 41 -19.39 -2.85 8.75
CA VAL A 41 -18.51 -3.50 9.73
C VAL A 41 -19.33 -4.29 10.76
N ASP A 42 -20.42 -3.70 11.28
CA ASP A 42 -21.32 -4.35 12.23
C ASP A 42 -22.02 -5.59 11.60
N GLY A 43 -22.49 -5.46 10.36
CA GLY A 43 -23.19 -6.53 9.65
C GLY A 43 -22.30 -7.66 9.09
N SER A 44 -20.98 -7.44 8.97
CA SER A 44 -20.06 -8.38 8.32
C SER A 44 -19.50 -9.46 9.24
N GLY A 45 -19.69 -9.33 10.56
CA GLY A 45 -19.10 -10.24 11.54
C GLY A 45 -17.57 -10.10 11.69
N TRP A 46 -16.99 -9.02 11.15
CA TRP A 46 -15.58 -8.71 11.33
C TRP A 46 -15.29 -8.31 12.77
N GLY A 47 -14.12 -8.68 13.27
CA GLY A 47 -13.68 -8.19 14.58
C GLY A 47 -13.47 -6.68 14.50
N CYS A 48 -14.13 -5.90 15.35
CA CYS A 48 -13.94 -4.45 15.38
C CYS A 48 -13.68 -3.93 16.79
N ARG A 49 -12.95 -2.82 16.87
CA ARG A 49 -12.67 -2.10 18.11
C ARG A 49 -12.57 -0.61 17.83
N TYR A 50 -13.44 0.16 18.46
CA TYR A 50 -13.37 1.61 18.46
C TYR A 50 -12.64 2.12 19.71
N SER A 51 -11.79 3.13 19.54
CA SER A 51 -11.08 3.75 20.64
C SER A 51 -10.91 5.25 20.44
N GLU A 52 -10.94 6.00 21.54
CA GLU A 52 -10.58 7.41 21.61
C GLU A 52 -9.32 7.54 22.49
N GLY A 53 -8.18 7.83 21.87
CA GLY A 53 -6.89 7.75 22.54
C GLY A 53 -6.63 6.33 23.06
N ALA A 54 -6.47 6.17 24.37
CA ALA A 54 -6.28 4.86 25.01
C ALA A 54 -7.59 4.18 25.46
N ALA A 55 -8.74 4.87 25.39
CA ALA A 55 -10.00 4.36 25.89
C ALA A 55 -10.77 3.58 24.81
N GLU A 56 -11.08 2.32 25.06
CA GLU A 56 -11.95 1.50 24.21
C GLU A 56 -13.42 1.80 24.53
N LEU A 57 -14.20 2.08 23.49
CA LEU A 57 -15.59 2.51 23.60
C LEU A 57 -16.48 1.77 22.59
N PRO A 58 -17.80 1.70 22.80
CA PRO A 58 -18.72 1.24 21.77
C PRO A 58 -18.60 2.07 20.49
N VAL A 59 -18.78 1.44 19.32
CA VAL A 59 -18.75 2.14 18.04
C VAL A 59 -19.89 3.18 18.01
N PRO A 60 -19.58 4.49 17.86
CA PRO A 60 -20.60 5.53 17.83
C PRO A 60 -21.24 5.66 16.44
N ARG A 61 -22.26 6.51 16.31
CA ARG A 61 -22.76 6.99 15.01
C ARG A 61 -21.67 7.81 14.30
N ALA A 62 -21.64 7.76 12.96
CA ALA A 62 -20.68 8.52 12.15
C ALA A 62 -20.73 10.02 12.45
N GLU A 63 -21.93 10.61 12.51
CA GLU A 63 -22.11 12.04 12.83
C GLU A 63 -21.48 12.40 14.18
N ALA A 64 -21.62 11.54 15.20
CA ALA A 64 -21.13 11.81 16.53
C ALA A 64 -19.60 11.82 16.59
N VAL A 65 -18.93 10.89 15.89
CA VAL A 65 -17.45 10.84 15.86
C VAL A 65 -16.85 11.92 14.96
N LEU A 66 -17.45 12.19 13.81
CA LEU A 66 -16.96 13.21 12.86
C LEU A 66 -17.19 14.65 13.35
N SER A 67 -18.17 14.87 14.24
CA SER A 67 -18.40 16.19 14.86
C SER A 67 -17.48 16.48 16.04
N ARG A 68 -16.56 15.56 16.40
CA ARG A 68 -15.65 15.76 17.53
C ARG A 68 -14.68 16.92 17.25
N PRO A 69 -14.33 17.73 18.27
CA PRO A 69 -13.35 18.80 18.10
C PRO A 69 -11.98 18.25 17.65
N ALA A 70 -11.28 18.97 16.78
CA ALA A 70 -9.96 18.57 16.29
C ALA A 70 -8.88 18.42 17.39
N VAL A 71 -9.09 19.05 18.55
CA VAL A 71 -8.21 18.94 19.73
C VAL A 71 -8.54 17.75 20.63
N ALA A 72 -9.62 17.01 20.34
CA ALA A 72 -9.99 15.82 21.09
C ALA A 72 -9.01 14.68 20.84
N GLU A 73 -9.02 13.69 21.74
CA GLU A 73 -8.26 12.46 21.56
C GLU A 73 -8.57 11.81 20.21
N ARG A 74 -7.55 11.25 19.57
CA ARG A 74 -7.70 10.64 18.24
C ARG A 74 -8.68 9.48 18.30
N ALA A 75 -9.73 9.56 17.48
CA ALA A 75 -10.68 8.47 17.28
C ALA A 75 -10.16 7.53 16.20
N GLU A 76 -10.14 6.23 16.48
CA GLU A 76 -9.73 5.19 15.55
C GLU A 76 -10.70 4.01 15.62
N LEU A 77 -11.02 3.44 14.47
CA LEU A 77 -11.74 2.17 14.36
C LEU A 77 -10.79 1.13 13.77
N ARG A 78 -10.47 0.12 14.55
CA ARG A 78 -9.67 -1.04 14.14
C ARG A 78 -10.60 -2.15 13.69
N VAL A 79 -10.48 -2.58 12.44
CA VAL A 79 -11.30 -3.62 11.82
C VAL A 79 -10.41 -4.77 11.37
N ARG A 80 -10.83 -6.00 11.66
CA ARG A 80 -10.17 -7.24 11.24
C ARG A 80 -11.07 -8.05 10.31
N PRO A 81 -10.90 -7.91 8.98
CA PRO A 81 -11.63 -8.71 7.99
C PRO A 81 -11.30 -10.20 8.10
N ALA A 82 -10.07 -10.50 8.52
CA ALA A 82 -9.61 -11.80 8.96
C ALA A 82 -8.72 -11.62 10.20
N ALA A 83 -8.41 -12.70 10.92
CA ALA A 83 -7.62 -12.63 12.15
C ALA A 83 -6.23 -11.98 11.94
N GLU A 84 -5.68 -12.16 10.74
CA GLU A 84 -4.34 -11.76 10.34
C GLU A 84 -4.30 -10.49 9.49
N VAL A 85 -5.41 -9.77 9.31
CA VAL A 85 -5.44 -8.54 8.51
C VAL A 85 -6.10 -7.44 9.32
N LEU A 86 -5.38 -6.37 9.61
CA LEU A 86 -5.87 -5.20 10.32
C LEU A 86 -5.99 -3.99 9.40
N ALA A 87 -7.17 -3.37 9.40
CA ALA A 87 -7.42 -2.04 8.85
C ALA A 87 -7.66 -1.06 10.01
N ILE A 88 -7.07 0.13 9.95
CA ILE A 88 -7.21 1.17 10.98
C ILE A 88 -7.77 2.44 10.33
N PHE A 89 -9.07 2.66 10.52
CA PHE A 89 -9.78 3.86 10.08
C PHE A 89 -9.52 5.02 11.03
N ARG A 90 -9.35 6.21 10.47
CA ARG A 90 -9.27 7.45 11.23
C ARG A 90 -10.40 8.37 10.77
N PHE A 91 -11.00 9.08 11.72
CA PHE A 91 -12.15 9.95 11.45
C PHE A 91 -11.68 11.38 11.24
N HIS A 92 -10.93 11.63 10.16
CA HIS A 92 -10.34 12.95 9.90
C HIS A 92 -11.28 13.93 9.20
N SER A 93 -12.10 13.45 8.27
CA SER A 93 -13.04 14.27 7.49
C SER A 93 -14.27 13.46 7.13
N ALA A 94 -15.40 14.13 6.90
CA ALA A 94 -16.57 13.50 6.29
C ALA A 94 -16.40 13.32 4.77
N GLU A 95 -15.60 14.19 4.14
CA GLU A 95 -15.41 14.27 2.68
C GLU A 95 -14.51 13.16 2.12
N GLU A 96 -13.85 12.43 3.02
CA GLU A 96 -12.95 11.34 2.68
C GLU A 96 -13.02 10.26 3.78
N ILE A 97 -13.06 8.99 3.38
CA ILE A 97 -12.82 7.87 4.29
C ILE A 97 -11.37 7.44 4.13
N ASP A 98 -10.60 7.56 5.21
CA ASP A 98 -9.20 7.17 5.25
C ASP A 98 -8.95 6.02 6.24
N PHE A 99 -8.12 5.07 5.83
CA PHE A 99 -7.61 4.02 6.69
C PHE A 99 -6.27 3.50 6.20
N VAL A 100 -5.51 2.91 7.11
CA VAL A 100 -4.26 2.21 6.77
C VAL A 100 -4.41 0.71 6.93
N VAL A 101 -3.62 -0.05 6.19
CA VAL A 101 -3.45 -1.50 6.34
C VAL A 101 -1.98 -1.82 6.60
N ASP A 102 -1.67 -2.90 7.31
CA ASP A 102 -0.27 -3.28 7.56
C ASP A 102 0.23 -4.26 6.49
N LEU A 103 1.17 -3.83 5.64
CA LEU A 103 1.73 -4.69 4.59
C LEU A 103 2.51 -5.89 5.14
N ARG A 104 3.03 -5.80 6.38
CA ARG A 104 3.72 -6.92 7.04
C ARG A 104 2.75 -8.06 7.37
N GLU A 105 1.47 -7.73 7.52
CA GLU A 105 0.40 -8.70 7.75
C GLU A 105 -0.03 -9.35 6.42
N LEU A 106 0.04 -8.65 5.29
CA LEU A 106 -0.46 -9.08 3.97
C LEU A 106 0.48 -10.00 3.18
N GLN A 107 0.96 -11.09 3.82
CA GLN A 107 1.91 -12.01 3.21
C GLN A 107 1.24 -13.20 2.48
N GLY A 108 1.61 -13.50 1.25
CA GLY A 108 1.01 -14.57 0.44
C GLY A 108 -0.39 -14.24 -0.15
N GLN A 109 -0.90 -15.13 -1.00
CA GLN A 109 -2.11 -14.90 -1.80
C GLN A 109 -3.38 -14.78 -0.96
N GLY A 110 -3.61 -15.69 -0.01
CA GLY A 110 -4.88 -15.68 0.75
C GLY A 110 -5.14 -14.38 1.52
N ARG A 111 -4.08 -13.69 2.00
CA ARG A 111 -4.22 -12.41 2.68
C ARG A 111 -4.41 -11.24 1.71
N LEU A 112 -3.85 -11.34 0.49
CA LEU A 112 -4.19 -10.44 -0.61
C LEU A 112 -5.68 -10.61 -0.99
N ASP A 113 -6.17 -11.84 -1.10
CA ASP A 113 -7.58 -12.10 -1.43
C ASP A 113 -8.51 -11.48 -0.38
N VAL A 114 -8.18 -11.60 0.91
CA VAL A 114 -8.92 -10.95 2.00
C VAL A 114 -8.91 -9.43 1.86
N LEU A 115 -7.76 -8.82 1.56
CA LEU A 115 -7.69 -7.37 1.31
C LEU A 115 -8.59 -7.01 0.13
N CYS A 116 -8.50 -7.71 -1.01
CA CYS A 116 -9.29 -7.38 -2.18
C CYS A 116 -10.80 -7.55 -1.94
N ASP A 117 -11.22 -8.60 -1.24
CA ASP A 117 -12.62 -8.80 -0.86
C ASP A 117 -13.10 -7.70 0.11
N PHE A 118 -12.23 -7.24 1.03
CA PHE A 118 -12.52 -6.13 1.95
C PHE A 118 -12.69 -4.79 1.21
N LEU A 119 -11.76 -4.42 0.33
CA LEU A 119 -11.85 -3.21 -0.49
C LEU A 119 -13.09 -3.26 -1.39
N THR A 120 -13.37 -4.44 -1.97
CA THR A 120 -14.57 -4.66 -2.78
C THR A 120 -15.85 -4.48 -1.97
N ALA A 121 -15.92 -5.00 -0.74
CA ALA A 121 -17.09 -4.86 0.11
C ALA A 121 -17.39 -3.39 0.43
N ILE A 122 -16.35 -2.60 0.77
CA ILE A 122 -16.49 -1.16 1.00
C ILE A 122 -16.92 -0.45 -0.29
N GLY A 123 -16.21 -0.67 -1.39
CA GLY A 123 -16.48 0.00 -2.66
C GLY A 123 -17.87 -0.29 -3.22
N ARG A 124 -18.34 -1.55 -3.10
CA ARG A 124 -19.71 -1.94 -3.45
C ARG A 124 -20.76 -1.29 -2.55
N ARG A 125 -20.51 -1.24 -1.24
CA ARG A 125 -21.45 -0.65 -0.28
C ARG A 125 -21.69 0.83 -0.58
N LEU A 126 -20.61 1.54 -0.94
CA LEU A 126 -20.64 2.97 -1.19
C LEU A 126 -20.91 3.34 -2.66
N GLY A 127 -20.71 2.40 -3.59
CA GLY A 127 -20.72 2.69 -5.03
C GLY A 127 -19.57 3.62 -5.44
N LYS A 128 -18.43 3.55 -4.76
CA LYS A 128 -17.30 4.47 -4.90
C LYS A 128 -15.97 3.73 -5.07
N PRO A 129 -14.98 4.33 -5.76
CA PRO A 129 -13.66 3.75 -5.84
C PRO A 129 -12.99 3.73 -4.47
N VAL A 130 -12.22 2.68 -4.20
CA VAL A 130 -11.38 2.56 -3.00
C VAL A 130 -9.94 2.47 -3.47
N LEU A 131 -9.10 3.44 -3.12
CA LEU A 131 -7.78 3.66 -3.71
C LEU A 131 -6.70 3.43 -2.65
N MET A 132 -5.67 2.66 -2.96
CA MET A 132 -4.51 2.46 -2.10
C MET A 132 -3.29 3.17 -2.70
N CYS A 133 -2.66 4.01 -1.89
CA CYS A 133 -1.44 4.77 -2.21
C CYS A 133 -0.31 4.32 -1.28
N GLY A 134 0.94 4.74 -1.59
CA GLY A 134 2.02 4.60 -0.61
C GLY A 134 1.76 5.38 0.67
N GLU A 135 2.42 4.99 1.75
CA GLU A 135 2.34 5.68 3.04
C GLU A 135 2.76 7.15 2.89
N GLY A 136 1.84 8.06 3.21
CA GLY A 136 2.02 9.50 3.08
C GLY A 136 1.85 10.05 1.66
N ASP A 137 1.45 9.24 0.68
CA ASP A 137 1.35 9.60 -0.74
C ASP A 137 -0.10 9.77 -1.23
N ALA A 138 -1.09 9.61 -0.34
CA ALA A 138 -2.48 9.84 -0.69
C ALA A 138 -2.82 11.34 -0.84
N PRO A 139 -3.65 11.73 -1.83
CA PRO A 139 -4.28 10.90 -2.88
C PRO A 139 -3.49 10.89 -4.22
N GLY A 140 -2.21 11.24 -4.23
CA GLY A 140 -1.48 11.64 -5.44
C GLY A 140 -1.26 10.52 -6.47
N HIS A 141 -0.92 9.31 -6.00
CA HIS A 141 -0.47 8.22 -6.87
C HIS A 141 -1.02 6.85 -6.43
N PRO A 142 -2.31 6.57 -6.66
CA PRO A 142 -2.89 5.28 -6.30
C PRO A 142 -2.31 4.15 -7.16
N VAL A 143 -1.91 3.05 -6.52
CA VAL A 143 -1.28 1.90 -7.16
C VAL A 143 -2.23 0.72 -7.35
N LEU A 144 -3.21 0.60 -6.46
CA LEU A 144 -4.22 -0.45 -6.45
C LEU A 144 -5.57 0.18 -6.10
N GLY A 145 -6.67 -0.31 -6.67
CA GLY A 145 -7.97 0.15 -6.23
C GLY A 145 -9.16 -0.66 -6.74
N PHE A 146 -10.29 -0.49 -6.06
CA PHE A 146 -11.58 -1.02 -6.48
C PHE A 146 -12.16 -0.16 -7.62
N ASP A 147 -12.40 -0.77 -8.77
CA ASP A 147 -13.09 -0.15 -9.92
C ASP A 147 -14.59 -0.45 -9.83
N VAL A 148 -15.41 0.60 -9.72
CA VAL A 148 -16.88 0.48 -9.59
C VAL A 148 -17.52 -0.09 -10.86
N GLY A 149 -17.01 0.25 -12.03
CA GLY A 149 -17.59 -0.19 -13.31
C GLY A 149 -17.29 -1.66 -13.63
N ARG A 150 -16.14 -2.16 -13.18
CA ARG A 150 -15.72 -3.56 -13.34
C ARG A 150 -16.04 -4.43 -12.13
N ASP A 151 -16.41 -3.82 -11.02
CA ASP A 151 -16.81 -4.47 -9.78
C ASP A 151 -15.72 -5.39 -9.19
N ARG A 152 -14.46 -4.95 -9.28
CA ARG A 152 -13.28 -5.69 -8.80
C ARG A 152 -12.11 -4.77 -8.48
N VAL A 153 -11.16 -5.30 -7.70
CA VAL A 153 -9.88 -4.62 -7.39
C VAL A 153 -8.89 -4.87 -8.52
N GLU A 154 -8.24 -3.81 -8.98
CA GLU A 154 -7.26 -3.83 -10.07
C GLU A 154 -6.03 -2.95 -9.75
N PRO A 155 -4.87 -3.24 -10.37
CA PRO A 155 -3.77 -2.30 -10.47
C PRO A 155 -4.21 -1.02 -11.19
N LEU A 156 -3.81 0.13 -10.66
CA LEU A 156 -4.07 1.44 -11.26
C LEU A 156 -2.83 2.04 -11.94
N THR A 157 -1.67 1.44 -11.67
CA THR A 157 -0.40 1.73 -12.33
C THR A 157 0.31 0.43 -12.68
N GLU A 158 1.35 0.53 -13.52
CA GLU A 158 2.22 -0.61 -13.78
C GLU A 158 3.09 -0.91 -12.55
N PRO A 159 3.14 -2.18 -12.10
CA PRO A 159 4.04 -2.59 -11.02
C PRO A 159 5.48 -2.31 -11.41
N LEU A 160 6.28 -1.85 -10.45
CA LEU A 160 7.72 -1.76 -10.66
C LEU A 160 8.22 -3.18 -10.92
N VAL A 161 8.84 -3.41 -12.08
CA VAL A 161 9.54 -4.66 -12.30
C VAL A 161 10.70 -4.67 -11.30
N ALA A 162 10.59 -5.50 -10.27
CA ALA A 162 11.73 -5.83 -9.41
C ALA A 162 12.72 -6.65 -10.25
N ASP A 163 13.38 -6.00 -11.20
CA ASP A 163 14.40 -6.62 -12.03
C ASP A 163 15.70 -6.67 -11.22
N ALA A 164 16.02 -7.89 -10.80
CA ALA A 164 17.33 -8.41 -10.44
C ALA A 164 18.42 -7.39 -10.03
N ALA A 165 18.56 -7.18 -8.74
CA ALA A 165 19.82 -6.75 -8.14
C ALA A 165 20.94 -7.83 -8.21
N GLU A 166 20.83 -8.85 -9.08
CA GLU A 166 21.80 -9.96 -9.19
C GLU A 166 22.25 -10.29 -10.64
N ALA A 167 22.20 -9.34 -11.58
CA ALA A 167 22.72 -9.54 -12.93
C ALA A 167 23.94 -8.67 -13.32
N GLU A 168 24.56 -7.94 -12.40
CA GLU A 168 25.83 -7.22 -12.63
C GLU A 168 26.97 -7.71 -11.70
N ALA A 169 27.01 -9.03 -11.46
CA ALA A 169 28.15 -9.71 -10.86
C ALA A 169 28.50 -10.97 -11.66
N GLY A 170 28.70 -10.84 -12.98
CA GLY A 170 28.87 -12.03 -13.81
C GLY A 170 29.36 -11.87 -15.25
N ARG A 171 29.89 -10.71 -15.67
CA ARG A 171 30.59 -10.61 -16.97
C ARG A 171 31.77 -9.64 -16.91
N GLY A 172 32.84 -10.09 -16.25
CA GLY A 172 34.14 -9.41 -16.23
C GLY A 172 35.30 -10.41 -16.14
N GLY A 173 35.29 -11.45 -16.98
CA GLY A 173 36.46 -12.32 -17.16
C GLY A 173 37.60 -11.60 -17.88
N PRO A 174 38.86 -12.02 -17.67
CA PRO A 174 40.04 -11.17 -17.81
C PRO A 174 40.36 -10.87 -19.27
N VAL A 175 40.67 -9.61 -19.57
CA VAL A 175 41.30 -9.25 -20.85
C VAL A 175 42.75 -9.73 -20.81
N CYS A 176 43.00 -10.84 -21.50
CA CYS A 176 44.34 -11.22 -21.98
C CYS A 176 44.86 -10.12 -22.91
N LEU A 177 45.88 -9.37 -22.48
CA LEU A 177 46.71 -8.57 -23.38
C LEU A 177 47.96 -9.39 -23.74
N PRO A 178 48.28 -9.57 -25.03
CA PRO A 178 49.49 -10.29 -25.42
C PRO A 178 50.74 -9.43 -25.21
N LEU A 179 51.76 -10.07 -24.63
CA LEU A 179 53.16 -9.66 -24.65
C LEU A 179 53.62 -9.42 -26.09
N SER A 180 54.23 -8.27 -26.35
CA SER A 180 55.11 -8.06 -27.50
C SER A 180 56.43 -7.50 -26.98
N GLN A 181 57.46 -8.34 -27.05
CA GLN A 181 58.86 -7.98 -26.90
C GLN A 181 59.49 -7.68 -28.27
N GLY A 182 60.55 -6.87 -28.26
CA GLY A 182 61.47 -6.57 -29.37
C GLY A 182 61.80 -5.08 -29.38
N GLU A 183 62.81 -4.62 -28.62
CA GLU A 183 64.24 -4.51 -28.99
C GLU A 183 64.47 -3.69 -30.29
N ALA A 184 65.41 -2.77 -30.44
CA ALA A 184 66.43 -2.11 -29.62
C ALA A 184 67.01 -0.97 -30.51
N SER A 185 67.51 0.12 -29.92
CA SER A 185 68.84 0.69 -30.23
C SER A 185 69.05 2.09 -29.67
N ALA A 186 70.21 2.22 -29.05
CA ALA A 186 70.86 3.42 -28.54
C ALA A 186 71.11 4.49 -29.61
N GLU A 187 71.27 5.76 -29.20
CA GLU A 187 72.60 6.39 -29.02
C GLU A 187 72.53 7.93 -28.84
N ALA A 188 73.21 8.43 -27.78
CA ALA A 188 73.89 9.73 -27.58
C ALA A 188 73.15 11.06 -27.87
N SER A 189 73.44 12.24 -27.29
CA SER A 189 74.56 12.75 -26.50
C SER A 189 74.15 14.11 -25.88
N ARG A 190 74.64 14.36 -24.66
CA ARG A 190 75.12 15.65 -24.07
C ARG A 190 74.31 16.96 -24.21
N ARG A 191 74.03 17.50 -23.02
CA ARG A 191 73.81 18.92 -22.69
C ARG A 191 75.02 19.80 -23.04
N PRO A 192 74.81 21.11 -23.16
CA PRO A 192 75.56 22.13 -22.42
C PRO A 192 74.83 22.57 -21.14
#